data_AF-A0A7R9RJV6-F1
#
_entry.id   AF-A0A7R9RJV6-F1
#
_cell.length_a   1.000
_cell.length_b   1.000
_cell.length_c   1.000
_cell.angle_alpha   90.00
_cell.angle_beta   90.00
_cell.angle_gamma   90.00
#
_symmetry.space_group_name_H-M   'P 1'
#
loop_
_entity.id
_entity.type
_entity.pdbx_description
1 polymer ?
#
loop_
_entity_poly.entity_id
_entity_poly.type
_entity_poly.pdbx_seq_one_letter_code
_entity_poly.pdbx_strand_id
1 'polypeptide(L)'
;AIMSHCSDRGVLKPRKVPAQNVVIKLMKREFNILNRPNCHIHFIRSFYQNIFPNFTIMQVEKPPCFLRKFSLDGRYFIAFSSDQTSVEVYAYKGPSALATLLSSYKGDHIGVNPNDRDGNFIRSKVFESVFQLKHCIPVAPAGQHLNRECSLFTDDKQYVIVGSASFISEDTHPYFFDIYRNNESVFPNPRSPLEDYTLHIVDMESGFVCDKKSFKVDKIFLSHNQGLYLFKNILAILSVQQQLIYILQITEQGTFLPIRTIGRFCYDDDELFLTPHFNETQVTVGFRDLTINSLKHRFLVYLY
;
A
#
# COMPACT_ATOMS: atom_id res chain seq x y z
N ALA A 1 44.07 -50.24 10.01
CA ALA A 1 42.95 -51.08 9.55
C ALA A 1 41.75 -50.18 9.33
N ILE A 2 41.36 -50.04 8.06
CA ILE A 2 40.18 -49.33 7.59
C ILE A 2 38.96 -50.22 7.88
N MET A 3 37.79 -49.60 8.02
CA MET A 3 36.43 -50.17 8.09
C MET A 3 35.88 -50.46 9.49
N SER A 4 35.00 -49.58 9.97
CA SER A 4 33.55 -49.77 9.87
C SER A 4 32.85 -49.00 11.00
N HIS A 5 32.23 -47.86 10.66
CA HIS A 5 31.02 -47.33 11.28
C HIS A 5 30.61 -46.08 10.51
N CYS A 6 30.14 -46.29 9.28
CA CYS A 6 29.38 -45.30 8.53
C CYS A 6 28.24 -46.02 7.85
N SER A 7 27.18 -46.28 8.62
CA SER A 7 25.92 -46.79 8.10
C SER A 7 24.78 -46.40 9.03
N ASP A 8 24.52 -45.10 9.11
CA ASP A 8 23.16 -44.62 9.27
C ASP A 8 22.98 -43.45 8.31
N ARG A 9 22.89 -43.79 7.02
CA ARG A 9 22.38 -42.87 6.02
C ARG A 9 20.98 -42.49 6.48
N GLY A 10 20.79 -41.23 6.87
CA GLY A 10 19.50 -40.68 7.25
C GLY A 10 18.46 -40.99 6.17
N VAL A 11 17.68 -42.05 6.41
CA VAL A 11 16.56 -42.43 5.55
C VAL A 11 15.53 -41.32 5.73
N LEU A 12 15.45 -40.42 4.75
CA LEU A 12 14.43 -39.38 4.72
C LEU A 12 13.06 -40.05 4.83
N LYS A 13 12.40 -39.90 5.98
CA LYS A 13 11.06 -40.45 6.18
C LYS A 13 10.14 -39.79 5.15
N PRO A 14 9.39 -40.57 4.35
CA PRO A 14 8.48 -40.01 3.37
C PRO A 14 7.45 -39.13 4.07
N ARG A 15 7.32 -37.89 3.60
CA ARG A 15 6.36 -36.93 4.15
C ARG A 15 4.95 -37.49 3.96
N LYS A 16 4.19 -37.65 5.05
CA LYS A 16 2.76 -37.98 4.96
C LYS A 16 2.05 -36.84 4.23
N VAL A 17 1.56 -37.10 3.03
CA VAL A 17 0.75 -36.14 2.28
C VAL A 17 -0.65 -36.13 2.89
N PRO A 18 -1.13 -34.99 3.40
CA PRO A 18 -2.48 -34.91 3.93
C PRO A 18 -3.51 -35.09 2.80
N ALA A 19 -4.69 -35.59 3.14
CA ALA A 19 -5.78 -35.79 2.18
C ALA A 19 -6.08 -34.50 1.40
N GLN A 20 -6.01 -34.58 0.07
CA GLN A 20 -6.25 -33.46 -0.85
C GLN A 20 -7.70 -33.39 -1.34
N ASN A 21 -8.57 -34.32 -0.94
CA ASN A 21 -9.98 -34.28 -1.30
C ASN A 21 -10.67 -33.05 -0.70
N VAL A 22 -11.39 -32.29 -1.52
CA VAL A 22 -12.08 -31.05 -1.13
C VAL A 22 -13.15 -31.28 -0.06
N VAL A 23 -13.90 -32.39 -0.13
CA VAL A 23 -14.94 -32.76 0.84
C VAL A 23 -14.31 -33.03 2.21
N ILE A 24 -13.20 -33.78 2.24
CA ILE A 24 -12.47 -34.05 3.49
C ILE A 24 -11.92 -32.76 4.10
N LYS A 25 -11.35 -31.85 3.28
CA LYS A 25 -10.85 -30.56 3.78
C LYS A 25 -12.00 -29.64 4.23
N LEU A 26 -13.15 -29.66 3.57
CA LEU A 26 -14.35 -28.92 3.95
C LEU A 26 -14.89 -29.40 5.30
N MET A 27 -15.07 -30.70 5.48
CA MET A 27 -15.49 -31.28 6.75
C MET A 27 -14.52 -30.92 7.89
N LYS A 28 -13.20 -31.00 7.64
CA LYS A 28 -12.19 -30.59 8.64
C LYS A 28 -12.29 -29.11 9.00
N ARG A 29 -12.62 -28.24 8.03
CA ARG A 29 -12.83 -26.80 8.24
C ARG A 29 -14.08 -26.57 9.10
N GLU A 30 -15.20 -27.21 8.77
CA GLU A 30 -16.50 -26.97 9.41
C GLU A 30 -16.58 -27.52 10.83
N PHE A 31 -16.05 -28.72 11.04
CA PHE A 31 -16.14 -29.42 12.32
C PHE A 31 -14.88 -29.25 13.19
N ASN A 32 -13.89 -28.48 12.73
CA ASN A 32 -12.66 -28.17 13.47
C ASN A 32 -11.90 -29.42 13.99
N ILE A 33 -12.08 -30.58 13.32
CA ILE A 33 -11.92 -31.94 13.91
C ILE A 33 -10.49 -32.26 14.37
N LEU A 34 -9.45 -31.54 13.90
CA LEU A 34 -8.06 -31.98 14.04
C LEU A 34 -7.08 -30.88 14.50
N ASN A 35 -7.58 -29.78 15.07
CA ASN A 35 -6.74 -28.61 15.25
C ASN A 35 -5.87 -28.71 16.51
N ARG A 36 -4.55 -28.79 16.28
CA ARG A 36 -3.57 -28.25 17.23
C ARG A 36 -3.89 -26.77 17.45
N PRO A 37 -3.73 -26.23 18.68
CA PRO A 37 -3.96 -24.82 18.94
C PRO A 37 -3.18 -23.94 17.95
N ASN A 38 -3.78 -22.82 17.53
CA ASN A 38 -3.24 -21.84 16.57
C ASN A 38 -2.99 -22.31 15.12
N CYS A 39 -3.42 -23.50 14.70
CA CYS A 39 -3.23 -23.97 13.32
C CYS A 39 -4.39 -23.67 12.35
N HIS A 40 -5.47 -23.06 12.83
CA HIS A 40 -6.72 -22.87 12.07
C HIS A 40 -6.50 -22.17 10.70
N ILE A 41 -5.67 -21.13 10.66
CA ILE A 41 -5.37 -20.37 9.43
C ILE A 41 -4.70 -21.26 8.37
N HIS A 42 -3.78 -22.15 8.77
CA HIS A 42 -3.10 -23.04 7.83
C HIS A 42 -4.05 -24.05 7.21
N PHE A 43 -5.00 -24.58 7.98
CA PHE A 43 -6.01 -25.50 7.47
C PHE A 43 -6.98 -24.82 6.50
N ILE A 44 -7.45 -23.62 6.84
CA ILE A 44 -8.31 -22.82 5.95
C ILE A 44 -7.59 -22.53 4.63
N ARG A 45 -6.34 -22.07 4.67
CA ARG A 45 -5.56 -21.80 3.45
C ARG A 45 -5.35 -23.06 2.61
N SER A 46 -5.12 -24.21 3.25
CA SER A 46 -4.97 -25.48 2.53
C SER A 46 -6.27 -25.94 1.85
N PHE A 47 -7.44 -25.61 2.40
CA PHE A 47 -8.73 -25.87 1.74
C PHE A 47 -8.87 -25.06 0.45
N TYR A 48 -8.56 -23.75 0.48
CA TYR A 48 -8.67 -22.88 -0.69
C TYR A 48 -7.70 -23.22 -1.82
N GLN A 49 -6.64 -24.00 -1.58
CA GLN A 49 -5.78 -24.54 -2.65
C GLN A 49 -6.52 -25.54 -3.56
N ASN A 50 -7.65 -26.10 -3.12
CA ASN A 50 -8.45 -27.04 -3.89
C ASN A 50 -9.65 -26.38 -4.57
N ILE A 51 -9.88 -25.09 -4.34
CA ILE A 51 -10.93 -24.34 -5.01
C ILE A 51 -10.29 -23.63 -6.19
N PHE A 52 -10.73 -23.97 -7.39
CA PHE A 52 -10.32 -23.32 -8.63
C PHE A 52 -11.51 -22.56 -9.23
N PRO A 53 -11.26 -21.46 -9.97
CA PRO A 53 -12.31 -20.80 -10.73
C PRO A 53 -12.96 -21.80 -11.70
N ASN A 54 -14.29 -21.85 -11.70
CA ASN A 54 -15.06 -22.72 -12.59
C ASN A 54 -15.37 -22.07 -13.95
N PHE A 55 -15.08 -20.78 -14.10
CA PHE A 55 -15.33 -20.03 -15.32
C PHE A 55 -14.33 -18.88 -15.46
N THR A 56 -13.85 -18.63 -16.68
CA THR A 56 -12.88 -17.55 -16.96
C THR A 56 -13.36 -16.64 -18.09
N ILE A 57 -13.36 -15.33 -17.86
CA ILE A 57 -13.67 -14.32 -18.88
C ILE A 57 -12.41 -13.53 -19.16
N MET A 58 -11.91 -13.61 -20.38
CA MET A 58 -10.67 -12.96 -20.80
C MET A 58 -10.95 -11.61 -21.43
N GLN A 59 -10.00 -10.67 -21.24
CA GLN A 59 -10.07 -9.33 -21.83
C GLN A 59 -11.43 -8.65 -21.63
N VAL A 60 -11.92 -8.63 -20.38
CA VAL A 60 -13.12 -7.89 -20.00
C VAL A 60 -12.91 -6.41 -20.32
N GLU A 61 -13.90 -5.78 -20.94
CA GLU A 61 -13.86 -4.34 -21.19
C GLU A 61 -14.01 -3.61 -19.86
N LYS A 62 -13.17 -2.61 -19.65
CA LYS A 62 -13.14 -1.83 -18.42
C LYS A 62 -13.16 -0.33 -18.73
N PRO A 63 -13.66 0.51 -17.82
CA PRO A 63 -13.58 1.96 -17.98
C PRO A 63 -12.12 2.45 -18.10
N PRO A 64 -11.92 3.67 -18.63
CA PRO A 64 -10.61 4.31 -18.75
C PRO A 64 -10.10 4.77 -17.37
N CYS A 65 -9.70 3.81 -16.55
CA CYS A 65 -9.14 4.01 -15.23
C CYS A 65 -8.04 2.99 -14.92
N PHE A 66 -7.24 3.26 -13.89
CA PHE A 66 -6.20 2.39 -13.36
C PHE A 66 -6.73 1.63 -12.17
N LEU A 67 -7.15 0.39 -12.42
CA LEU A 67 -7.62 -0.54 -11.39
C LEU A 67 -6.48 -0.80 -10.39
N ARG A 68 -6.77 -0.74 -9.08
CA ARG A 68 -5.73 -0.85 -8.05
C ARG A 68 -5.88 -2.06 -7.14
N LYS A 69 -6.83 -2.06 -6.20
CA LYS A 69 -6.99 -3.14 -5.21
C LYS A 69 -8.36 -3.12 -4.52
N PHE A 70 -8.69 -4.21 -3.86
CA PHE A 70 -9.86 -4.30 -2.97
C PHE A 70 -9.58 -3.71 -1.60
N SER A 71 -10.60 -3.12 -0.97
CA SER A 71 -10.59 -2.81 0.46
C SER A 71 -10.33 -4.07 1.31
N LEU A 72 -9.89 -3.89 2.55
CA LEU A 72 -9.52 -5.00 3.44
C LEU A 72 -10.68 -5.97 3.72
N ASP A 73 -11.92 -5.50 3.62
CA ASP A 73 -13.14 -6.30 3.77
C ASP A 73 -13.73 -6.80 2.44
N GLY A 74 -13.13 -6.44 1.31
CA GLY A 74 -13.56 -6.83 -0.03
C GLY A 74 -14.86 -6.18 -0.52
N ARG A 75 -15.44 -5.23 0.21
CA ARG A 75 -16.70 -4.55 -0.19
C ARG A 75 -16.49 -3.55 -1.31
N TYR A 76 -15.33 -2.89 -1.32
CA TYR A 76 -14.99 -1.87 -2.29
C TYR A 76 -13.79 -2.27 -3.13
N PHE A 77 -13.78 -1.82 -4.36
CA PHE A 77 -12.64 -1.89 -5.26
C PHE A 77 -12.27 -0.48 -5.69
N ILE A 78 -11.02 -0.10 -5.47
CA ILE A 78 -10.54 1.25 -5.78
C ILE A 78 -9.80 1.26 -7.12
N ALA A 79 -9.99 2.35 -7.87
CA ALA A 79 -9.26 2.67 -9.07
C ALA A 79 -8.89 4.17 -9.08
N PHE A 80 -7.96 4.54 -9.95
CA PHE A 80 -7.62 5.93 -10.21
C PHE A 80 -8.14 6.33 -11.58
N SER A 81 -8.69 7.52 -11.71
CA SER A 81 -9.15 8.04 -13.00
C SER A 81 -7.98 8.10 -14.01
N SER A 82 -8.31 8.08 -15.31
CA SER A 82 -7.31 8.11 -16.39
C SER A 82 -6.40 9.36 -16.34
N ASP A 83 -6.94 10.49 -15.90
CA ASP A 83 -6.22 11.76 -15.71
C ASP A 83 -5.45 11.83 -14.36
N GLN A 84 -5.60 10.80 -13.51
CA GLN A 84 -4.96 10.70 -12.18
C GLN A 84 -5.33 11.84 -11.23
N THR A 85 -6.51 12.44 -11.39
CA THR A 85 -6.99 13.49 -10.48
C THR A 85 -7.91 12.95 -9.40
N SER A 86 -8.57 11.82 -9.69
CA SER A 86 -9.69 11.32 -8.90
C SER A 86 -9.50 9.86 -8.49
N VAL A 87 -10.05 9.52 -7.32
CA VAL A 87 -10.18 8.15 -6.84
C VAL A 87 -11.59 7.67 -7.16
N GLU A 88 -11.69 6.57 -7.89
CA GLU A 88 -12.95 5.90 -8.20
C GLU A 88 -13.16 4.74 -7.21
N VAL A 89 -14.30 4.73 -6.54
CA VAL A 89 -14.69 3.68 -5.58
C VAL A 89 -15.83 2.88 -6.19
N TYR A 90 -15.59 1.60 -6.45
CA TYR A 90 -16.59 0.66 -6.95
C TYR A 90 -17.09 -0.23 -5.82
N ALA A 91 -18.41 -0.38 -5.70
CA ALA A 91 -19.00 -1.41 -4.86
C ALA A 91 -18.90 -2.78 -5.56
N TYR A 92 -18.34 -3.77 -4.86
CA TYR A 92 -18.18 -5.12 -5.37
C TYR A 92 -19.45 -5.93 -5.14
N LYS A 93 -20.10 -6.38 -6.22
CA LYS A 93 -21.34 -7.18 -6.19
C LYS A 93 -21.10 -8.69 -6.17
N GLY A 94 -19.85 -9.10 -6.37
CA GLY A 94 -19.47 -10.51 -6.40
C GLY A 94 -19.82 -11.23 -7.71
N PRO A 95 -19.36 -12.48 -7.88
CA PRO A 95 -19.62 -13.26 -9.09
C PRO A 95 -21.08 -13.63 -9.28
N SER A 96 -21.88 -13.65 -8.21
CA SER A 96 -23.33 -13.92 -8.29
C SER A 96 -24.08 -12.90 -9.13
N ALA A 97 -23.56 -11.67 -9.25
CA ALA A 97 -24.12 -10.65 -10.13
C ALA A 97 -24.08 -11.05 -11.62
N LEU A 98 -23.21 -12.00 -11.98
CA LEU A 98 -23.08 -12.52 -13.33
C LEU A 98 -24.02 -13.69 -13.64
N ALA A 99 -24.75 -14.23 -12.65
CA ALA A 99 -25.57 -15.42 -12.85
C ALA A 99 -26.59 -15.25 -14.00
N THR A 100 -27.28 -14.11 -14.03
CA THR A 100 -28.23 -13.79 -15.10
C THR A 100 -27.53 -13.60 -16.44
N LEU A 101 -26.38 -12.92 -16.45
CA LEU A 101 -25.62 -12.61 -17.66
C LEU A 101 -25.01 -13.87 -18.31
N LEU A 102 -24.61 -14.85 -17.49
CA LEU A 102 -23.97 -16.09 -17.95
C LEU A 102 -24.96 -17.25 -18.14
N SER A 103 -26.22 -17.11 -17.72
CA SER A 103 -27.23 -18.19 -17.74
C SER A 103 -27.44 -18.84 -19.11
N SER A 104 -27.26 -18.08 -20.19
CA SER A 104 -27.44 -18.52 -21.57
C SER A 104 -26.13 -18.97 -22.24
N TYR A 105 -24.97 -18.69 -21.64
CA TYR A 105 -23.68 -19.01 -22.23
C TYR A 105 -23.28 -20.45 -21.91
N LYS A 106 -23.01 -21.25 -22.94
CA LYS A 106 -22.56 -22.63 -22.79
C LYS A 106 -21.05 -22.70 -22.92
N GLY A 107 -20.37 -23.17 -21.86
CA GLY A 107 -18.94 -23.41 -21.86
C GLY A 107 -18.29 -23.08 -20.52
N ASP A 108 -16.97 -23.20 -20.48
CA ASP A 108 -16.17 -23.01 -19.27
C ASP A 108 -15.31 -21.73 -19.32
N HIS A 109 -15.28 -21.03 -20.47
CA HIS A 109 -14.56 -19.78 -20.64
C HIS A 109 -15.12 -18.91 -21.77
N ILE A 110 -14.90 -17.60 -21.68
CA ILE A 110 -15.16 -16.62 -22.75
C ILE A 110 -13.83 -16.01 -23.16
N GLY A 111 -13.41 -16.30 -24.38
CA GLY A 111 -12.20 -15.78 -25.00
C GLY A 111 -12.45 -14.58 -25.93
N VAL A 112 -11.41 -14.21 -26.67
CA VAL A 112 -11.51 -13.19 -27.71
C VAL A 112 -11.87 -13.89 -29.02
N ASN A 113 -13.12 -13.78 -29.44
CA ASN A 113 -13.56 -14.32 -30.72
C ASN A 113 -14.49 -13.31 -31.40
N PRO A 114 -14.08 -12.70 -32.53
CA PRO A 114 -14.91 -11.74 -33.26
C PRO A 114 -16.27 -12.32 -33.70
N ASN A 115 -16.35 -13.64 -33.89
CA ASN A 115 -17.56 -14.32 -34.33
C ASN A 115 -18.50 -14.69 -33.18
N ASP A 116 -18.04 -14.64 -31.93
CA ASP A 116 -18.86 -14.91 -30.73
C ASP A 116 -19.53 -13.62 -30.25
N ARG A 117 -20.68 -13.30 -30.85
CA ARG A 117 -21.46 -12.10 -30.52
C ARG A 117 -21.89 -12.08 -29.05
N ASP A 118 -22.31 -13.23 -28.53
CA ASP A 118 -22.78 -13.35 -27.14
C ASP A 118 -21.61 -13.20 -26.16
N GLY A 119 -20.48 -13.85 -26.42
CA GLY A 119 -19.27 -13.70 -25.61
C GLY A 119 -18.74 -12.26 -25.59
N ASN A 120 -18.76 -11.56 -26.73
CA ASN A 120 -18.35 -10.16 -26.80
C ASN A 120 -19.32 -9.22 -26.06
N PHE A 121 -20.63 -9.47 -26.15
CA PHE A 121 -21.62 -8.74 -25.36
C PHE A 121 -21.42 -8.95 -23.85
N ILE A 122 -21.16 -10.18 -23.42
CA ILE A 122 -20.87 -10.47 -22.01
C ILE A 122 -19.60 -9.73 -21.57
N ARG A 123 -18.53 -9.78 -22.35
CA ARG A 123 -17.25 -9.09 -22.04
C ARG A 123 -17.41 -7.58 -21.85
N SER A 124 -18.32 -6.93 -22.58
CA SER A 124 -18.59 -5.49 -22.43
C SER A 124 -19.42 -5.15 -21.18
N LYS A 125 -20.19 -6.12 -20.64
CA LYS A 125 -21.10 -5.91 -19.51
C LYS A 125 -20.62 -6.44 -18.17
N VAL A 126 -19.67 -7.39 -18.18
CA VAL A 126 -19.17 -8.07 -16.97
C VAL A 126 -18.64 -7.08 -15.94
N PHE A 127 -17.84 -6.08 -16.36
CA PHE A 127 -17.24 -5.15 -15.42
C PHE A 127 -18.29 -4.35 -14.66
N GLU A 128 -19.23 -3.71 -15.37
CA GLU A 128 -20.32 -2.92 -14.77
C GLU A 128 -21.24 -3.76 -13.88
N SER A 129 -21.40 -5.05 -14.20
CA SER A 129 -22.23 -5.98 -13.43
C SER A 129 -21.57 -6.35 -12.09
N VAL A 130 -20.24 -6.53 -12.08
CA VAL A 130 -19.49 -6.94 -10.89
C VAL A 130 -19.06 -5.75 -10.04
N PHE A 131 -18.72 -4.64 -10.70
CA PHE A 131 -18.18 -3.42 -10.10
C PHE A 131 -19.11 -2.25 -10.43
N GLN A 132 -19.94 -1.89 -9.46
CA GLN A 132 -20.82 -0.73 -9.60
C GLN A 132 -20.08 0.51 -9.11
N LEU A 133 -19.86 1.50 -9.99
CA LEU A 133 -19.26 2.77 -9.58
C LEU A 133 -20.15 3.43 -8.50
N LYS A 134 -19.59 3.64 -7.32
CA LYS A 134 -20.27 4.28 -6.18
C LYS A 134 -19.90 5.75 -6.10
N HIS A 135 -18.61 6.04 -6.13
CA HIS A 135 -18.06 7.40 -5.99
C HIS A 135 -16.95 7.65 -6.99
N CYS A 136 -16.88 8.88 -7.50
CA CYS A 136 -15.72 9.42 -8.21
C CYS A 136 -15.29 10.68 -7.47
N ILE A 137 -14.19 10.58 -6.74
CA ILE A 137 -13.79 11.54 -5.71
C ILE A 137 -12.60 12.33 -6.25
N PRO A 138 -12.74 13.64 -6.53
CA PRO A 138 -11.59 14.46 -6.94
C PRO A 138 -10.67 14.66 -5.73
N VAL A 139 -9.40 14.26 -5.87
CA VAL A 139 -8.42 14.29 -4.77
C VAL A 139 -7.24 15.20 -5.10
N ALA A 140 -6.64 15.04 -6.27
CA ALA A 140 -5.50 15.85 -6.67
C ALA A 140 -5.99 17.14 -7.36
N PRO A 141 -5.72 18.32 -6.78
CA PRO A 141 -6.02 19.60 -7.41
C PRO A 141 -5.16 19.83 -8.67
N ALA A 142 -5.49 20.85 -9.46
CA ALA A 142 -4.81 21.15 -10.72
C ALA A 142 -3.27 21.22 -10.55
N GLY A 143 -2.55 20.51 -11.44
CA GLY A 143 -1.09 20.41 -11.42
C GLY A 143 -0.52 19.29 -10.55
N GLN A 144 -1.35 18.63 -9.74
CA GLN A 144 -0.97 17.40 -9.03
C GLN A 144 -1.51 16.17 -9.74
N HIS A 145 -0.77 15.06 -9.64
CA HIS A 145 -1.20 13.76 -10.13
C HIS A 145 -1.12 12.72 -9.01
N LEU A 146 -2.17 11.93 -8.85
CA LEU A 146 -2.19 10.76 -7.97
C LEU A 146 -1.20 9.72 -8.47
N ASN A 147 -0.39 9.19 -7.56
CA ASN A 147 0.42 8.02 -7.84
C ASN A 147 -0.47 6.78 -7.82
N ARG A 148 -0.65 6.15 -8.98
CA ARG A 148 -1.53 4.98 -9.19
C ARG A 148 -1.17 3.77 -8.36
N GLU A 149 0.04 3.72 -7.81
CA GLU A 149 0.53 2.63 -6.97
C GLU A 149 0.50 2.96 -5.48
N CYS A 150 0.23 4.22 -5.12
CA CYS A 150 0.18 4.67 -3.75
C CYS A 150 -1.23 4.49 -3.18
N SER A 151 -1.39 3.46 -2.34
CA SER A 151 -2.67 3.19 -1.69
C SER A 151 -2.46 2.33 -0.44
N LEU A 152 -2.91 2.82 0.71
CA LEU A 152 -2.87 2.14 2.01
C LEU A 152 -4.27 2.17 2.62
N PHE A 153 -4.72 1.07 3.22
CA PHE A 153 -6.03 1.02 3.88
C PHE A 153 -5.84 0.96 5.38
N THR A 154 -6.67 1.72 6.09
CA THR A 154 -6.77 1.66 7.54
C THR A 154 -7.45 0.36 7.99
N ASP A 155 -7.10 -0.13 9.17
CA ASP A 155 -7.64 -1.39 9.72
C ASP A 155 -9.15 -1.34 9.99
N ASP A 156 -9.70 -0.14 10.21
CA ASP A 156 -11.15 0.11 10.33
C ASP A 156 -11.92 -0.14 9.00
N LYS A 157 -11.20 -0.33 7.88
CA LYS A 157 -11.71 -0.55 6.52
C LYS A 157 -12.48 0.62 5.91
N GLN A 158 -12.54 1.76 6.58
CA GLN A 158 -13.30 2.92 6.11
C GLN A 158 -12.48 3.80 5.17
N TYR A 159 -11.20 4.00 5.50
CA TYR A 159 -10.37 4.97 4.81
C TYR A 159 -9.33 4.32 3.89
N VAL A 160 -9.04 5.04 2.81
CA VAL A 160 -7.88 4.81 1.95
C VAL A 160 -6.99 6.05 1.94
N ILE A 161 -5.70 5.83 2.13
CA ILE A 161 -4.68 6.86 2.01
C ILE A 161 -4.08 6.76 0.61
N VAL A 162 -4.11 7.85 -0.13
CA VAL A 162 -3.52 7.99 -1.47
C VAL A 162 -2.53 9.14 -1.48
N GLY A 163 -1.54 9.06 -2.36
CA GLY A 163 -0.50 10.09 -2.50
C GLY A 163 -0.58 10.75 -3.87
N SER A 164 -0.49 12.08 -3.90
CA SER A 164 -0.25 12.87 -5.11
C SER A 164 1.13 13.51 -5.09
N ALA A 165 1.63 13.83 -6.28
CA ALA A 165 2.85 14.59 -6.47
C ALA A 165 2.62 15.71 -7.49
N SER A 166 3.30 16.83 -7.33
CA SER A 166 3.45 17.88 -8.35
C SER A 166 4.91 18.24 -8.50
N PHE A 167 5.33 18.46 -9.75
CA PHE A 167 6.65 18.99 -10.05
C PHE A 167 6.77 20.43 -9.56
N ILE A 168 7.96 20.78 -9.09
CA ILE A 168 8.31 22.16 -8.75
C ILE A 168 8.61 22.88 -10.07
N SER A 169 7.91 23.97 -10.35
CA SER A 169 8.13 24.76 -11.56
C SER A 169 9.55 25.33 -11.60
N GLU A 170 10.19 25.32 -12.78
CA GLU A 170 11.55 25.85 -12.96
C GLU A 170 11.68 27.34 -12.59
N ASP A 171 10.61 28.12 -12.77
CA ASP A 171 10.57 29.53 -12.38
C ASP A 171 10.61 29.71 -10.86
N THR A 172 10.06 28.75 -10.11
CA THR A 172 10.00 28.77 -8.65
C THR A 172 11.23 28.07 -8.10
N HIS A 173 12.33 28.80 -7.97
CA HIS A 173 13.54 28.27 -7.34
C HIS A 173 13.28 28.09 -5.84
N PRO A 174 13.26 26.85 -5.31
CA PRO A 174 13.06 26.64 -3.88
C PRO A 174 14.18 27.31 -3.08
N TYR A 175 13.83 27.89 -1.92
CA TYR A 175 14.83 28.56 -1.10
C TYR A 175 15.86 27.56 -0.58
N PHE A 176 17.09 28.02 -0.38
CA PHE A 176 18.20 27.18 0.07
C PHE A 176 17.84 26.37 1.33
N PHE A 177 17.22 27.00 2.32
CA PHE A 177 16.83 26.34 3.58
C PHE A 177 15.57 25.47 3.47
N ASP A 178 14.83 25.51 2.36
CA ASP A 178 13.76 24.55 2.09
C ASP A 178 14.33 23.21 1.61
N ILE A 179 15.40 23.27 0.81
CA ILE A 179 16.12 22.10 0.29
C ILE A 179 16.99 21.47 1.37
N TYR A 180 17.72 22.30 2.13
CA TYR A 180 18.70 21.89 3.13
C TYR A 180 18.25 22.27 4.54
N ARG A 181 17.33 21.48 5.11
CA ARG A 181 16.81 21.73 6.46
C ARG A 181 17.72 21.21 7.56
N ASN A 182 18.55 20.21 7.24
CA ASN A 182 19.57 19.67 8.14
C ASN A 182 20.87 19.34 7.40
N ASN A 183 21.96 19.12 8.15
CA ASN A 183 23.30 18.84 7.61
C ASN A 183 23.40 17.52 6.84
N GLU A 184 22.44 16.61 7.01
CA GLU A 184 22.36 15.34 6.30
C GLU A 184 21.33 15.37 5.15
N SER A 185 20.73 16.53 4.85
CA SER A 185 19.83 16.67 3.71
C SER A 185 20.57 16.30 2.42
N VAL A 186 19.95 15.48 1.59
CA VAL A 186 20.59 14.90 0.40
C VAL A 186 20.73 15.98 -0.68
N PHE A 187 21.82 15.96 -1.44
CA PHE A 187 21.96 16.89 -2.56
C PHE A 187 20.95 16.52 -3.67
N PRO A 188 20.16 17.48 -4.18
CA PRO A 188 19.19 17.21 -5.25
C PRO A 188 19.90 16.64 -6.48
N ASN A 189 19.45 15.47 -6.94
CA ASN A 189 20.02 14.80 -8.11
C ASN A 189 19.04 14.91 -9.28
N PRO A 190 19.49 15.27 -10.50
CA PRO A 190 18.63 15.26 -11.70
C PRO A 190 17.91 13.93 -11.95
N ARG A 191 18.48 12.80 -11.51
CA ARG A 191 17.85 11.47 -11.59
C ARG A 191 16.70 11.26 -10.59
N SER A 192 16.61 12.11 -9.57
CA SER A 192 15.59 12.06 -8.53
C SER A 192 15.16 13.50 -8.18
N PRO A 193 14.37 14.14 -9.06
CA PRO A 193 13.93 15.50 -8.83
C PRO A 193 13.10 15.60 -7.56
N LEU A 194 13.21 16.77 -6.93
CA LEU A 194 12.37 17.14 -5.79
C LEU A 194 10.98 17.50 -6.28
N GLU A 195 9.98 17.10 -5.50
CA GLU A 195 8.58 17.30 -5.83
C GLU A 195 7.84 17.73 -4.57
N ASP A 196 6.66 18.31 -4.79
CA ASP A 196 5.71 18.56 -3.73
C ASP A 196 4.77 17.36 -3.63
N TYR A 197 4.87 16.63 -2.53
CA TYR A 197 4.03 15.47 -2.24
C TYR A 197 2.85 15.88 -1.37
N THR A 198 1.69 15.27 -1.58
CA THR A 198 0.55 15.39 -0.66
C THR A 198 -0.08 14.02 -0.44
N LEU A 199 -0.25 13.63 0.82
CA LEU A 199 -1.04 12.47 1.19
C LEU A 199 -2.46 12.91 1.53
N HIS A 200 -3.45 12.13 1.11
CA HIS A 200 -4.87 12.41 1.32
C HIS A 200 -5.53 11.20 1.96
N ILE A 201 -6.41 11.45 2.93
CA ILE A 201 -7.31 10.44 3.50
C ILE A 201 -8.64 10.56 2.77
N VAL A 202 -9.10 9.46 2.19
CA VAL A 202 -10.37 9.37 1.48
C VAL A 202 -11.27 8.39 2.19
N ASP A 203 -12.47 8.81 2.54
CA ASP A 203 -13.51 7.93 3.06
C ASP A 203 -14.22 7.23 1.89
N MET A 204 -14.08 5.91 1.83
CA MET A 204 -14.67 5.09 0.78
C MET A 204 -16.19 4.94 0.92
N GLU A 205 -16.72 5.12 2.13
CA GLU A 205 -18.14 5.01 2.38
C GLU A 205 -18.88 6.29 2.00
N SER A 206 -18.45 7.43 2.54
CA SER A 206 -19.07 8.74 2.30
C SER A 206 -18.69 9.35 0.95
N GLY A 207 -17.52 9.02 0.41
CA GLY A 207 -17.07 9.52 -0.88
C GLY A 207 -16.38 10.89 -0.83
N PHE A 208 -15.82 11.27 0.32
CA PHE A 208 -15.16 12.57 0.52
C PHE A 208 -13.69 12.43 0.93
N VAL A 209 -12.89 13.45 0.58
CA VAL A 209 -11.55 13.64 1.14
C VAL A 209 -11.71 14.20 2.56
N CYS A 210 -11.19 13.47 3.55
CA CYS A 210 -11.31 13.84 4.97
C CYS A 210 -10.22 14.83 5.39
N ASP A 211 -8.97 14.55 5.00
CA ASP A 211 -7.82 15.36 5.38
C ASP A 211 -6.65 15.19 4.39
N LYS A 212 -5.70 16.12 4.44
CA LYS A 212 -4.49 16.10 3.60
C LYS A 212 -3.26 16.61 4.34
N LYS A 213 -2.10 16.00 4.05
CA LYS A 213 -0.80 16.43 4.56
C LYS A 213 0.18 16.63 3.41
N SER A 214 0.68 17.85 3.25
CA SER A 214 1.64 18.21 2.20
C SER A 214 3.08 18.25 2.71
N PHE A 215 4.00 17.82 1.85
CA PHE A 215 5.45 17.79 2.02
C PHE A 215 6.06 18.53 0.85
N LYS A 216 6.72 19.66 1.13
CA LYS A 216 7.26 20.56 0.12
C LYS A 216 8.74 20.31 -0.09
N VAL A 217 9.19 20.39 -1.34
CA VAL A 217 10.63 20.31 -1.70
C VAL A 217 11.27 19.06 -1.08
N ASP A 218 10.66 17.90 -1.32
CA ASP A 218 11.04 16.63 -0.69
C ASP A 218 11.25 15.53 -1.75
N LYS A 219 11.72 14.36 -1.30
CA LYS A 219 11.71 13.12 -2.03
C LYS A 219 11.09 12.01 -1.19
N ILE A 220 9.86 11.65 -1.53
CA ILE A 220 9.10 10.56 -0.91
C ILE A 220 8.73 9.55 -1.99
N PHE A 221 9.15 8.29 -1.84
CA PHE A 221 8.86 7.25 -2.81
C PHE A 221 7.43 6.72 -2.66
N LEU A 222 6.47 7.31 -3.37
CA LEU A 222 5.07 6.87 -3.37
C LEU A 222 4.83 5.56 -4.12
N SER A 223 5.63 5.28 -5.16
CA SER A 223 5.48 4.07 -5.98
C SER A 223 5.66 2.81 -5.14
N HIS A 224 4.79 1.84 -5.38
CA HIS A 224 4.66 0.62 -4.56
C HIS A 224 4.61 0.86 -3.04
N ASN A 225 4.21 2.06 -2.57
CA ASN A 225 4.25 2.46 -1.17
C ASN A 225 5.66 2.35 -0.52
N GLN A 226 6.77 2.43 -1.28
CA GLN A 226 8.11 2.18 -0.72
C GLN A 226 8.52 3.14 0.40
N GLY A 227 8.09 4.40 0.31
CA GLY A 227 8.32 5.44 1.31
C GLY A 227 7.21 5.57 2.35
N LEU A 228 6.19 4.71 2.32
CA LEU A 228 5.02 4.81 3.18
C LEU A 228 4.70 3.47 3.83
N TYR A 229 4.51 3.46 5.14
CA TYR A 229 4.11 2.25 5.85
C TYR A 229 2.99 2.56 6.83
N LEU A 230 1.90 1.81 6.74
CA LEU A 230 0.76 1.94 7.65
C LEU A 230 0.65 0.67 8.48
N PHE A 231 0.71 0.82 9.80
CA PHE A 231 0.44 -0.23 10.76
C PHE A 231 -0.74 0.17 11.63
N LYS A 232 -1.87 -0.52 11.46
CA LYS A 232 -3.16 -0.15 12.07
C LYS A 232 -3.58 1.26 11.66
N ASN A 233 -3.37 2.22 12.55
CA ASN A 233 -3.64 3.64 12.37
C ASN A 233 -2.37 4.50 12.48
N ILE A 234 -1.18 3.92 12.58
CA ILE A 234 0.09 4.65 12.62
C ILE A 234 0.73 4.61 11.23
N LEU A 235 0.85 5.77 10.62
CA LEU A 235 1.48 5.99 9.33
C LEU A 235 2.91 6.51 9.52
N ALA A 236 3.87 5.78 8.99
CA ALA A 236 5.25 6.19 8.85
C ALA A 236 5.54 6.64 7.41
N ILE A 237 6.20 7.78 7.26
CA ILE A 237 6.52 8.40 5.97
C ILE A 237 8.02 8.68 5.95
N LEU A 238 8.72 8.10 4.99
CA LEU A 238 10.15 8.30 4.80
C LEU A 238 10.40 9.47 3.83
N SER A 239 10.93 10.56 4.36
CA SER A 239 11.52 11.65 3.59
C SER A 239 12.99 11.35 3.34
N VAL A 240 13.29 11.02 2.09
CA VAL A 240 14.66 10.70 1.66
C VAL A 240 15.48 11.99 1.53
N GLN A 241 14.88 13.06 1.02
CA GLN A 241 15.59 14.33 0.86
C GLN A 241 16.00 14.90 2.22
N GLN A 242 15.09 14.92 3.18
CA GLN A 242 15.34 15.54 4.48
C GLN A 242 15.95 14.55 5.49
N GLN A 243 16.12 13.27 5.14
CA GLN A 243 16.56 12.21 6.08
C GLN A 243 15.68 12.14 7.34
N LEU A 244 14.36 12.26 7.15
CA LEU A 244 13.37 12.24 8.24
C LEU A 244 12.39 11.09 8.07
N ILE A 245 11.86 10.60 9.19
CA ILE A 245 10.69 9.73 9.25
C ILE A 245 9.59 10.50 9.98
N TYR A 246 8.51 10.82 9.28
CA TYR A 246 7.32 11.39 9.90
C TYR A 246 6.44 10.24 10.42
N ILE A 247 6.05 10.32 11.69
CA ILE A 247 5.10 9.42 12.33
C ILE A 247 3.80 10.18 12.56
N LEU A 248 2.76 9.79 11.84
CA LEU A 248 1.41 10.33 11.94
C LEU A 248 0.49 9.24 12.48
N GLN A 249 -0.48 9.61 13.31
CA GLN A 249 -1.60 8.77 13.66
C GLN A 249 -2.83 9.21 12.88
N ILE A 250 -3.61 8.26 12.43
CA ILE A 250 -4.90 8.49 11.80
C ILE A 250 -5.95 8.39 12.89
N THR A 251 -6.73 9.46 13.02
CA THR A 251 -7.83 9.53 13.98
C THR A 251 -9.05 8.79 13.45
N GLU A 252 -9.99 8.47 14.35
CA GLU A 252 -11.28 7.87 13.96
C GLU A 252 -12.12 8.80 13.08
N GLN A 253 -11.83 10.12 13.09
CA GLN A 253 -12.48 11.11 12.23
C GLN A 253 -11.82 11.21 10.84
N GLY A 254 -10.78 10.40 10.55
CA GLY A 254 -10.09 10.42 9.27
C GLY A 254 -9.13 11.60 9.09
N THR A 255 -8.48 12.06 10.16
CA THR A 255 -7.49 13.16 10.11
C THR A 255 -6.07 12.69 10.43
N PHE A 256 -5.08 13.41 9.90
CA PHE A 256 -3.66 13.18 10.20
C PHE A 256 -3.24 13.93 11.46
N LEU A 257 -2.96 13.18 12.53
CA LEU A 257 -2.37 13.71 13.76
C LEU A 257 -0.85 13.47 13.76
N PRO A 258 -0.01 14.51 13.65
CA PRO A 258 1.43 14.34 13.79
C PRO A 258 1.80 13.92 15.22
N ILE A 259 2.43 12.76 15.37
CA ILE A 259 2.90 12.28 16.67
C ILE A 259 4.34 12.69 16.89
N ARG A 260 5.21 12.40 15.91
CA ARG A 260 6.65 12.56 16.04
C ARG A 260 7.32 12.70 14.68
N THR A 261 8.45 13.39 14.65
CA THR A 261 9.38 13.36 13.52
C THR A 261 10.72 12.82 14.01
N ILE A 262 11.25 11.82 13.33
CA ILE A 262 12.51 11.14 13.69
C ILE A 262 13.56 11.48 12.63
N GLY A 263 14.71 11.99 13.03
CA GLY A 263 15.81 12.30 12.12
C GLY A 263 16.95 13.02 12.83
N ARG A 264 17.05 14.34 12.66
CA ARG A 264 17.98 15.22 13.41
C ARG A 264 17.93 14.91 14.91
N PHE A 265 16.72 14.90 15.45
CA PHE A 265 16.38 14.45 16.80
C PHE A 265 15.51 13.19 16.75
N CYS A 266 15.58 12.36 17.78
CA CYS A 266 14.77 11.15 17.92
C CYS A 266 13.66 11.30 18.96
N TYR A 267 13.85 12.21 19.91
CA TYR A 267 12.89 12.57 20.95
C TYR A 267 12.66 14.08 20.93
N ASP A 268 11.48 14.48 21.41
CA ASP A 268 11.03 15.87 21.34
C ASP A 268 11.80 16.79 22.30
N ASP A 269 12.44 16.22 23.32
CA ASP A 269 13.26 16.90 24.33
C ASP A 269 14.77 16.91 24.00
N ASP A 270 15.22 16.19 22.97
CA ASP A 270 16.65 16.13 22.57
C ASP A 270 17.22 17.53 22.32
N GLU A 271 16.42 18.43 21.74
CA GLU A 271 16.84 19.80 21.44
C GLU A 271 17.20 20.58 22.71
N LEU A 272 16.50 20.35 23.83
CA LEU A 272 16.73 21.05 25.10
C LEU A 272 18.09 20.69 25.71
N PHE A 273 18.56 19.47 25.52
CA PHE A 273 19.88 19.03 26.03
C PHE A 273 21.04 19.55 25.18
N LEU A 274 20.79 19.80 23.89
CA LEU A 274 21.82 20.21 22.95
C LEU A 274 21.93 21.73 22.82
N THR A 275 20.83 22.47 23.01
CA THR A 275 20.79 23.94 22.95
C THR A 275 21.86 24.64 23.82
N PRO A 276 22.15 24.22 25.07
CA PRO A 276 23.18 24.85 25.90
C PRO A 276 24.61 24.68 25.37
N HIS A 277 24.83 23.72 24.46
CA HIS A 277 26.13 23.40 23.87
C HIS A 277 26.33 24.08 22.51
N PHE A 278 25.29 24.70 21.95
CA PHE A 278 25.38 25.53 20.75
C PHE A 278 25.62 26.99 21.15
N ASN A 279 26.64 27.62 20.56
CA ASN A 279 26.97 29.02 20.84
C ASN A 279 25.76 29.93 20.52
N GLU A 280 25.40 30.82 21.45
CA GLU A 280 24.23 31.74 21.45
C GLU A 280 24.05 32.60 20.17
N THR A 281 25.06 32.64 19.29
CA THR A 281 25.06 33.42 18.03
C THR A 281 24.61 32.64 16.81
N GLN A 282 24.40 31.31 16.92
CA GLN A 282 23.87 30.51 15.83
C GLN A 282 22.39 30.26 16.07
N VAL A 283 21.53 31.05 15.42
CA VAL A 283 20.17 30.59 15.10
C VAL A 283 20.32 29.19 14.51
N THR A 284 19.69 28.19 15.12
CA THR A 284 19.92 26.75 14.92
C THR A 284 19.48 26.28 13.53
N VAL A 285 20.19 26.72 12.50
CA VAL A 285 20.02 26.20 11.14
C VAL A 285 20.62 24.80 11.15
N GLY A 286 19.77 23.77 11.22
CA GLY A 286 20.23 22.38 11.31
C GLY A 286 21.20 21.96 10.20
N PHE A 287 21.22 22.69 9.08
CA PHE A 287 22.22 22.56 8.02
C PHE A 287 23.67 22.69 8.51
N ARG A 288 23.93 23.48 9.56
CA ARG A 288 25.29 23.76 10.06
C ARG A 288 25.76 22.80 11.15
N ASP A 289 24.98 21.78 11.47
CA ASP A 289 25.36 20.80 12.48
C ASP A 289 26.66 20.08 12.07
N LEU A 290 27.65 20.06 12.97
CA LEU A 290 28.95 19.42 12.73
C LEU A 290 28.92 17.91 12.95
N THR A 291 27.93 17.43 13.70
CA THR A 291 27.80 16.03 14.11
C THR A 291 26.74 15.31 13.29
N ILE A 292 26.86 13.99 13.18
CA ILE A 292 25.80 13.17 12.58
C ILE A 292 24.49 13.29 13.37
N ASN A 293 23.36 13.12 12.68
CA ASN A 293 22.06 13.20 13.32
C ASN A 293 21.80 12.05 14.29
N SER A 294 20.89 12.26 15.23
CA SER A 294 20.56 11.30 16.29
C SER A 294 20.08 9.96 15.73
N LEU A 295 19.28 9.97 14.66
CA LEU A 295 18.79 8.75 14.03
C LEU A 295 19.95 7.90 13.48
N LYS A 296 20.84 8.53 12.72
CA LYS A 296 22.01 7.86 12.13
C LYS A 296 22.95 7.35 13.21
N HIS A 297 23.19 8.14 14.26
CA HIS A 297 23.98 7.73 15.41
C HIS A 297 23.38 6.48 16.09
N ARG A 298 22.08 6.46 16.35
CA ARG A 298 21.40 5.29 16.96
C ARG A 298 21.48 4.05 16.09
N PHE A 299 21.34 4.19 14.77
CA PHE A 299 21.53 3.06 13.86
C PHE A 299 22.96 2.53 13.88
N LEU A 300 23.96 3.41 13.87
CA LEU A 300 25.37 3.00 13.93
C LEU A 300 25.68 2.28 15.25
N VAL A 301 25.22 2.81 16.40
CA VAL A 301 25.39 2.18 17.72
C VAL A 301 24.64 0.85 17.84
N TYR A 302 23.52 0.68 17.14
CA TYR A 302 22.80 -0.59 17.13
C TYR A 302 23.49 -1.64 16.26
N LEU A 303 24.16 -1.23 15.19
CA LEU A 303 24.79 -2.13 14.20
C LEU A 303 26.24 -2.51 14.54
N TYR A 304 26.98 -1.64 15.24
CA TYR A 304 28.40 -1.78 15.55
C TYR A 304 28.66 -1.68 17.06
#